data_AF-A0A1D2NJ25-F1
#
_entry.id   AF-A0A1D2NJ25-F1
#
_cell.length_a   1.000
_cell.length_b   1.000
_cell.length_c   1.000
_cell.angle_alpha   90.00
_cell.angle_beta   90.00
_cell.angle_gamma   90.00
#
_symmetry.space_group_name_H-M   'P 1'
#
loop_
_entity.id
_entity.type
_entity.pdbx_description
1 polymer ?
#
loop_
_entity_poly.entity_id
_entity_poly.type
_entity_poly.pdbx_seq_one_letter_code
_entity_poly.pdbx_strand_id
1 'polypeptide(L)'
;MKSLLIFGVLLAVVQLSTQAEPKCWVGPPETISKLQWPDMDDECIMEVKKHIKRELEASVTYLAMAAHFFNSANFRPGVAKFVLKHASEERAHARALMDYILMRGYDISKDEIPTIKPLSTTWDGVFEALNTTLTIEKDVRDYFKKIIFVCEGGSDPEHKSVDYHVSDFLTGTFLDEQHQGVREISGMLTTLGRIIANTGNTAFAEFEFDRTLLEH
;
A
#
# COMPACT_ATOMS: atom_id res chain seq x y z
N MET A 1 -65.93 55.27 -43.55
CA MET A 1 -64.66 54.78 -44.11
C MET A 1 -63.62 54.66 -43.00
N LYS A 2 -63.32 53.43 -42.55
CA LYS A 2 -61.97 52.87 -42.34
C LYS A 2 -62.11 51.53 -41.62
N SER A 3 -61.65 50.52 -42.33
CA SER A 3 -61.56 49.10 -41.98
C SER A 3 -60.47 48.89 -40.91
N LEU A 4 -60.60 47.84 -40.07
CA LEU A 4 -59.61 46.75 -40.04
C LEU A 4 -60.09 45.59 -39.13
N LEU A 5 -60.24 44.42 -39.74
CA LEU A 5 -60.33 43.10 -39.11
C LEU A 5 -58.96 42.71 -38.54
N ILE A 6 -58.93 42.09 -37.35
CA ILE A 6 -57.78 41.26 -36.92
C ILE A 6 -58.30 39.94 -36.35
N PHE A 7 -57.87 38.87 -37.01
CA PHE A 7 -58.07 37.45 -36.71
C PHE A 7 -57.48 37.07 -35.35
N GLY A 8 -58.28 36.44 -34.48
CA GLY A 8 -57.80 35.77 -33.27
C GLY A 8 -57.22 34.39 -33.60
N VAL A 9 -55.91 34.24 -33.50
CA VAL A 9 -55.23 32.93 -33.62
C VAL A 9 -55.21 32.27 -32.24
N LEU A 10 -55.90 31.13 -32.14
CA LEU A 10 -55.86 30.19 -31.02
C LEU A 10 -54.45 29.59 -30.90
N LEU A 11 -53.70 29.99 -29.86
CA LEU A 11 -52.46 29.33 -29.44
C LEU A 11 -52.82 28.32 -28.35
N ALA A 12 -52.94 27.06 -28.75
CA ALA A 12 -53.01 25.93 -27.83
C ALA A 12 -51.66 25.78 -27.13
N VAL A 13 -51.62 26.03 -25.82
CA VAL A 13 -50.45 25.81 -24.97
C VAL A 13 -50.35 24.31 -24.71
N VAL A 14 -49.55 23.60 -25.51
CA VAL A 14 -49.12 22.24 -25.17
C VAL A 14 -48.05 22.39 -24.08
N GLN A 15 -48.43 22.20 -22.82
CA GLN A 15 -47.44 22.04 -21.74
C GLN A 15 -46.75 20.69 -21.95
N LEU A 16 -45.53 20.71 -22.52
CA LEU A 16 -44.59 19.60 -22.37
C LEU A 16 -44.19 19.57 -20.89
N SER A 17 -44.77 18.65 -20.13
CA SER A 17 -44.21 18.24 -18.85
C SER A 17 -42.88 17.54 -19.13
N THR A 18 -41.76 18.23 -18.90
CA THR A 18 -40.44 17.59 -18.88
C THR A 18 -40.40 16.68 -17.67
N GLN A 19 -40.69 15.39 -17.87
CA GLN A 19 -40.53 14.40 -16.83
C GLN A 19 -39.02 14.25 -16.59
N ALA A 20 -38.56 14.76 -15.45
CA ALA A 20 -37.16 14.68 -15.08
C ALA A 20 -36.74 13.21 -15.03
N GLU A 21 -35.70 12.85 -15.79
CA GLU A 21 -35.17 11.49 -15.79
C GLU A 21 -34.72 11.10 -14.37
N PRO A 22 -35.04 9.89 -13.91
CA PRO A 22 -34.59 9.44 -12.60
C PRO A 22 -33.06 9.37 -12.60
N LYS A 23 -32.43 10.29 -11.87
CA LYS A 23 -30.99 10.20 -11.60
C LYS A 23 -30.77 9.05 -10.62
N CYS A 24 -30.09 8.00 -11.06
CA CYS A 24 -29.67 6.86 -10.23
C CYS A 24 -28.65 7.25 -9.13
N TRP A 25 -28.18 8.49 -9.14
CA TRP A 25 -27.31 9.05 -8.12
C TRP A 25 -28.05 10.18 -7.39
N VAL A 26 -28.48 9.88 -6.18
CA VAL A 26 -28.80 10.87 -5.16
C VAL A 26 -27.52 11.05 -4.36
N GLY A 27 -26.76 12.09 -4.68
CA GLY A 27 -25.56 12.45 -3.93
C GLY A 27 -25.86 12.69 -2.45
N PRO A 28 -24.81 12.81 -1.62
CA PRO A 28 -25.02 13.10 -0.20
C PRO A 28 -25.85 14.40 -0.05
N PRO A 29 -26.81 14.45 0.89
CA PRO A 29 -27.53 15.69 1.23
C PRO A 29 -26.55 16.83 1.49
N GLU A 30 -26.88 18.07 1.09
CA GLU A 30 -26.02 19.25 1.30
C GLU A 30 -25.56 19.42 2.77
N THR A 31 -26.39 18.98 3.72
CA THR A 31 -26.09 18.97 5.16
C THR A 31 -24.95 18.04 5.58
N ILE A 32 -24.65 16.99 4.81
CA ILE A 32 -23.57 16.02 5.09
C ILE A 32 -22.20 16.54 4.64
N SER A 33 -22.15 17.48 3.70
CA SER A 33 -20.88 18.10 3.23
C SER A 33 -20.12 18.90 4.31
N LYS A 34 -20.72 19.10 5.49
CA LYS A 34 -20.17 19.84 6.63
C LYS A 34 -19.82 18.96 7.84
N LEU A 35 -19.75 17.63 7.69
CA LEU A 35 -19.32 16.76 8.78
C LEU A 35 -17.86 17.08 9.17
N GLN A 36 -17.66 17.62 10.37
CA GLN A 36 -16.36 17.76 11.05
C GLN A 36 -15.88 16.38 11.55
N TRP A 37 -15.70 15.44 10.64
CA TRP A 37 -15.21 14.10 10.93
C TRP A 37 -13.71 13.92 10.59
N PRO A 38 -13.16 14.48 9.50
CA PRO A 38 -11.73 14.38 9.24
C PRO A 38 -10.92 15.16 10.29
N ASP A 39 -10.07 14.44 11.04
CA ASP A 39 -9.30 14.94 12.18
C ASP A 39 -7.82 14.49 12.17
N MET A 40 -7.30 14.09 11.01
CA MET A 40 -5.86 13.85 10.79
C MET A 40 -5.17 15.10 10.24
N ASP A 41 -3.91 15.28 10.66
CA ASP A 41 -3.03 16.30 10.10
C ASP A 41 -2.59 15.96 8.65
N ASP A 42 -2.49 16.99 7.80
CA ASP A 42 -2.11 16.83 6.39
C ASP A 42 -0.72 16.20 6.22
N GLU A 43 0.23 16.51 7.12
CA GLU A 43 1.57 15.92 7.12
C GLU A 43 1.51 14.42 7.45
N CYS A 44 0.71 14.05 8.45
CA CYS A 44 0.48 12.66 8.82
C CYS A 44 -0.12 11.86 7.65
N ILE A 45 -1.17 12.39 7.01
CA ILE A 45 -1.80 11.75 5.84
C ILE A 45 -0.79 11.58 4.70
N MET A 46 0.01 12.61 4.43
CA MET A 46 1.03 12.56 3.39
C MET A 46 2.05 11.45 3.64
N GLU A 47 2.49 11.26 4.88
CA GLU A 47 3.44 10.21 5.24
C GLU A 47 2.82 8.81 5.12
N VAL A 48 1.55 8.62 5.51
CA VAL A 48 0.84 7.35 5.27
C VAL A 48 0.73 7.06 3.77
N LYS A 49 0.38 8.06 2.95
CA LYS A 49 0.32 7.91 1.47
C LYS A 49 1.67 7.53 0.86
N LYS A 50 2.77 8.15 1.33
CA LYS A 50 4.12 7.76 0.92
C LYS A 50 4.44 6.32 1.30
N HIS A 51 3.95 5.85 2.45
CA HIS A 51 4.19 4.49 2.88
C HIS A 51 3.39 3.46 2.07
N ILE A 52 2.14 3.75 1.71
CA ILE A 52 1.36 2.91 0.78
C ILE A 52 2.17 2.62 -0.50
N LYS A 53 2.84 3.64 -1.06
CA LYS A 53 3.72 3.45 -2.22
C LYS A 53 4.89 2.51 -1.91
N ARG A 54 5.53 2.65 -0.73
CA ARG A 54 6.64 1.79 -0.31
C ARG A 54 6.23 0.32 -0.16
N GLU A 55 5.08 0.05 0.46
CA GLU A 55 4.56 -1.32 0.57
C GLU A 55 4.27 -1.94 -0.79
N LEU A 56 3.74 -1.15 -1.73
CA LEU A 56 3.54 -1.60 -3.11
C LEU A 56 4.88 -1.84 -3.84
N GLU A 57 5.89 -0.98 -3.63
CA GLU A 57 7.24 -1.18 -4.18
C GLU A 57 7.91 -2.44 -3.61
N ALA A 58 7.78 -2.71 -2.31
CA ALA A 58 8.23 -3.94 -1.66
C ALA A 58 7.50 -5.16 -2.26
N SER A 59 6.17 -5.12 -2.33
CA SER A 59 5.34 -6.18 -2.92
C SER A 59 5.76 -6.52 -4.35
N VAL A 60 5.93 -5.52 -5.22
CA VAL A 60 6.35 -5.73 -6.62
C VAL A 60 7.80 -6.20 -6.72
N THR A 61 8.68 -5.76 -5.81
CA THR A 61 10.06 -6.26 -5.74
C THR A 61 10.09 -7.74 -5.37
N TYR A 62 9.28 -8.17 -4.41
CA TYR A 62 9.17 -9.57 -4.04
C TYR A 62 8.53 -10.43 -5.13
N LEU A 63 7.59 -9.90 -5.91
CA LEU A 63 7.10 -10.57 -7.13
C LEU A 63 8.21 -10.76 -8.17
N ALA A 64 9.03 -9.74 -8.40
CA ALA A 64 10.18 -9.83 -9.30
C ALA A 64 11.21 -10.86 -8.80
N MET A 65 11.42 -10.91 -7.48
CA MET A 65 12.31 -11.88 -6.84
C MET A 65 11.79 -13.32 -6.97
N ALA A 66 10.49 -13.54 -6.77
CA ALA A 66 9.86 -14.84 -6.99
C ALA A 66 10.04 -15.28 -8.46
N ALA A 67 9.80 -14.38 -9.42
CA ALA A 67 9.99 -14.66 -10.84
C ALA A 67 11.46 -15.00 -11.17
N HIS A 68 12.41 -14.32 -10.55
CA HIS A 68 13.83 -14.61 -10.69
C HIS A 68 14.16 -16.04 -10.24
N PHE A 69 13.67 -16.50 -9.10
CA PHE A 69 13.97 -17.84 -8.56
C PHE A 69 13.09 -18.97 -9.11
N PHE A 70 11.97 -18.66 -9.78
CA PHE A 70 11.24 -19.65 -10.57
C PHE A 70 11.78 -19.83 -11.99
N ASN A 71 12.70 -18.97 -12.44
CA ASN A 71 13.40 -19.14 -13.71
C ASN A 71 14.25 -20.43 -13.68
N SER A 72 14.26 -21.18 -14.79
CA SER A 72 15.09 -22.38 -14.97
C SER A 72 16.58 -22.17 -14.69
N ALA A 73 17.12 -20.97 -14.90
CA ALA A 73 18.53 -20.67 -14.65
C ALA A 73 18.86 -20.56 -13.15
N ASN A 74 17.91 -20.10 -12.32
CA ASN A 74 18.11 -19.80 -10.90
C ASN A 74 17.15 -20.60 -10.02
N PHE A 75 16.72 -21.77 -10.49
CA PHE A 75 15.58 -22.49 -9.92
C PHE A 75 15.77 -22.81 -8.42
N ARG A 76 15.06 -22.08 -7.57
CA ARG A 76 15.04 -22.16 -6.09
C ARG A 76 13.59 -21.99 -5.60
N PRO A 77 12.74 -23.03 -5.76
CA PRO A 77 11.31 -22.92 -5.52
C PRO A 77 10.91 -22.66 -4.06
N GLY A 78 11.72 -23.05 -3.07
CA GLY A 78 11.49 -22.74 -1.66
C GLY A 78 11.66 -21.25 -1.38
N VAL A 79 12.77 -20.67 -1.84
CA VAL A 79 13.03 -19.23 -1.78
C VAL A 79 11.97 -18.45 -2.55
N ALA A 80 11.60 -18.92 -3.75
CA ALA A 80 10.58 -18.26 -4.56
C ALA A 80 9.20 -18.23 -3.87
N LYS A 81 8.79 -19.32 -3.21
CA LYS A 81 7.55 -19.35 -2.41
C LYS A 81 7.61 -18.45 -1.19
N PHE A 82 8.74 -18.46 -0.48
CA PHE A 82 8.98 -17.59 0.67
C PHE A 82 8.77 -16.12 0.29
N VAL A 83 9.45 -15.62 -0.75
CA VAL A 83 9.31 -14.20 -1.14
C VAL A 83 7.95 -13.91 -1.78
N LEU A 84 7.28 -14.89 -2.39
CA LEU A 84 5.90 -14.69 -2.90
C LEU A 84 4.88 -14.50 -1.76
N LYS A 85 5.13 -15.11 -0.59
CA LYS A 85 4.35 -14.86 0.63
C LYS A 85 4.53 -13.40 1.07
N HIS A 86 5.77 -12.93 1.20
CA HIS A 86 6.08 -11.52 1.48
C HIS A 86 5.44 -10.57 0.47
N ALA A 87 5.47 -10.89 -0.83
CA ALA A 87 4.80 -10.08 -1.85
C ALA A 87 3.30 -9.89 -1.58
N SER A 88 2.64 -10.93 -1.07
CA SER A 88 1.21 -10.91 -0.75
C SER A 88 0.93 -10.15 0.55
N GLU A 89 1.79 -10.31 1.56
CA GLU A 89 1.75 -9.61 2.85
C GLU A 89 1.89 -8.09 2.64
N GLU A 90 2.90 -7.64 1.89
CA GLU A 90 3.10 -6.20 1.65
C GLU A 90 1.96 -5.56 0.83
N ARG A 91 1.33 -6.33 -0.07
CA ARG A 91 0.12 -5.87 -0.73
C ARG A 91 -1.04 -5.70 0.25
N ALA A 92 -1.15 -6.58 1.25
CA ALA A 92 -2.15 -6.48 2.30
C ALA A 92 -1.86 -5.29 3.23
N HIS A 93 -0.59 -5.00 3.53
CA HIS A 93 -0.18 -3.79 4.27
C HIS A 93 -0.58 -2.52 3.55
N ALA A 94 -0.26 -2.40 2.26
CA ALA A 94 -0.66 -1.27 1.42
C ALA A 94 -2.19 -1.05 1.47
N ARG A 95 -2.97 -2.14 1.38
CA ARG A 95 -4.42 -2.09 1.47
C ARG A 95 -4.90 -1.65 2.85
N ALA A 96 -4.33 -2.16 3.93
CA ALA A 96 -4.70 -1.78 5.28
C ALA A 96 -4.47 -0.29 5.55
N LEU A 97 -3.37 0.27 5.04
CA LEU A 97 -3.09 1.72 5.10
C LEU A 97 -4.09 2.54 4.27
N MET A 98 -4.48 2.08 3.07
CA MET A 98 -5.53 2.72 2.27
C MET A 98 -6.88 2.72 3.01
N ASP A 99 -7.27 1.56 3.54
CA ASP A 99 -8.51 1.38 4.30
C ASP A 99 -8.50 2.28 5.55
N TYR A 100 -7.35 2.47 6.20
CA TYR A 100 -7.20 3.37 7.35
C TYR A 100 -7.46 4.84 6.98
N ILE A 101 -6.85 5.35 5.90
CA ILE A 101 -7.09 6.74 5.46
C ILE A 101 -8.57 6.96 5.09
N LEU A 102 -9.16 6.00 4.37
CA LEU A 102 -10.58 6.04 4.00
C LEU A 102 -11.50 6.01 5.24
N MET A 103 -11.16 5.19 6.24
CA MET A 103 -11.87 5.14 7.52
C MET A 103 -11.81 6.47 8.27
N ARG A 104 -10.71 7.22 8.16
CA ARG A 104 -10.55 8.57 8.75
C ARG A 104 -11.26 9.68 7.95
N GLY A 105 -12.01 9.32 6.91
CA GLY A 105 -12.87 10.24 6.15
C GLY A 105 -12.16 10.94 5.00
N TYR A 106 -10.94 10.53 4.63
CA TYR A 106 -10.17 11.13 3.54
C TYR A 106 -10.34 10.36 2.25
N ASP A 107 -10.56 11.10 1.15
CA ASP A 107 -10.66 10.54 -0.19
C ASP A 107 -9.27 10.41 -0.83
N ILE A 108 -8.89 9.17 -1.15
CA ILE A 108 -7.64 8.85 -1.89
C ILE A 108 -7.93 8.42 -3.34
N SER A 109 -9.19 8.44 -3.79
CA SER A 109 -9.56 8.01 -5.15
C SER A 109 -9.00 8.90 -6.26
N LYS A 110 -8.64 10.14 -5.91
CA LYS A 110 -8.04 11.12 -6.81
C LYS A 110 -6.52 11.15 -6.72
N ASP A 111 -5.93 10.41 -5.78
CA ASP A 111 -4.49 10.28 -5.73
C ASP A 111 -4.05 9.49 -6.96
N GLU A 112 -3.08 10.03 -7.70
CA GLU A 112 -2.47 9.31 -8.80
C GLU A 112 -1.81 8.06 -8.23
N ILE A 113 -2.23 6.87 -8.66
CA ILE A 113 -1.52 5.63 -8.33
C ILE A 113 -0.16 5.73 -9.02
N PRO A 114 0.94 5.91 -8.27
CA PRO A 114 2.24 6.12 -8.89
C PRO A 114 2.64 4.86 -9.65
N THR A 115 3.39 5.03 -10.73
CA THR A 115 3.98 3.87 -11.42
C THR A 115 4.90 3.13 -10.45
N ILE A 116 4.47 1.95 -10.00
CA ILE A 116 5.25 1.10 -9.10
C ILE A 116 6.23 0.27 -9.93
N LYS A 117 7.52 0.36 -9.60
CA LYS A 117 8.57 -0.46 -10.19
C LYS A 117 9.28 -1.23 -9.10
N PRO A 118 9.75 -2.46 -9.39
CA PRO A 118 10.57 -3.19 -8.44
C PRO A 118 11.90 -2.45 -8.21
N LEU A 119 12.39 -2.49 -6.97
CA LEU A 119 13.66 -1.88 -6.55
C LEU A 119 14.87 -2.62 -7.15
N SER A 120 14.73 -3.93 -7.35
CA SER A 120 15.68 -4.78 -8.08
C SER A 120 14.93 -5.86 -8.86
N THR A 121 15.55 -6.39 -9.90
CA THR A 121 14.98 -7.45 -10.76
C THR A 121 15.90 -8.67 -10.90
N THR A 122 17.11 -8.61 -10.36
CA THR A 122 18.12 -9.67 -10.46
C THR A 122 18.92 -9.78 -9.17
N TRP A 123 19.32 -11.00 -8.85
CA TRP A 123 20.14 -11.35 -7.70
C TRP A 123 21.17 -12.41 -8.13
N ASP A 124 22.38 -12.34 -7.60
CA ASP A 124 23.49 -13.26 -7.87
C ASP A 124 23.28 -14.62 -7.20
N GLY A 125 22.47 -14.68 -6.15
CA GLY A 125 22.16 -15.89 -5.40
C GLY A 125 21.17 -15.66 -4.25
N VAL A 126 20.87 -16.73 -3.52
CA VAL A 126 19.92 -16.72 -2.40
C VAL A 126 20.41 -15.80 -1.28
N PHE A 127 21.72 -15.78 -1.01
CA PHE A 127 22.27 -14.94 0.05
C PHE A 127 22.05 -13.44 -0.22
N GLU A 128 22.28 -12.99 -1.46
CA GLU A 128 22.04 -11.59 -1.85
C GLU A 128 20.54 -11.25 -1.83
N ALA A 129 19.69 -12.16 -2.30
CA ALA A 129 18.24 -11.99 -2.25
C ALA A 129 17.70 -11.83 -0.83
N LEU A 130 18.17 -12.65 0.11
CA LEU A 130 17.81 -12.50 1.54
C LEU A 130 18.35 -11.20 2.13
N ASN A 131 19.53 -10.75 1.71
CA ASN A 131 20.07 -9.47 2.17
C ASN A 131 19.28 -8.27 1.59
N THR A 132 18.81 -8.38 0.35
CA THR A 132 17.88 -7.42 -0.27
C THR A 132 16.57 -7.38 0.52
N THR A 133 15.98 -8.55 0.79
CA THR A 133 14.76 -8.71 1.59
C THR A 133 14.92 -8.05 2.96
N LEU A 134 16.02 -8.35 3.69
CA LEU A 134 16.30 -7.74 4.99
C LEU A 134 16.42 -6.21 4.92
N THR A 135 16.96 -5.68 3.83
CA THR A 135 17.10 -4.23 3.63
C THR A 135 15.73 -3.58 3.41
N ILE A 136 14.87 -4.20 2.60
CA ILE A 136 13.50 -3.75 2.36
C ILE A 136 12.71 -3.75 3.67
N GLU A 137 12.68 -4.87 4.40
CA GLU A 137 11.91 -4.97 5.65
C GLU A 137 12.35 -3.96 6.72
N LYS A 138 13.64 -3.68 6.80
CA LYS A 138 14.17 -2.66 7.71
C LYS A 138 13.71 -1.26 7.30
N ASP A 139 13.75 -0.93 6.01
CA ASP A 139 13.28 0.35 5.49
C ASP A 139 11.77 0.53 5.72
N VAL A 140 10.95 -0.48 5.40
CA VAL A 140 9.50 -0.50 5.67
C VAL A 140 9.22 -0.28 7.15
N ARG A 141 9.83 -1.08 8.03
CA ARG A 141 9.68 -0.96 9.49
C ARG A 141 10.06 0.43 10.01
N ASP A 142 11.19 0.96 9.55
CA ASP A 142 11.67 2.25 10.04
C ASP A 142 10.80 3.40 9.49
N TYR A 143 10.15 3.21 8.34
CA TYR A 143 9.15 4.14 7.83
C TYR A 143 7.87 4.15 8.67
N PHE A 144 7.38 3.01 9.17
CA PHE A 144 6.29 3.00 10.16
C PHE A 144 6.59 3.88 11.37
N LYS A 145 7.80 3.75 11.93
CA LYS A 145 8.24 4.59 13.07
C LYS A 145 8.29 6.07 12.70
N LYS A 146 8.69 6.39 11.48
CA LYS A 146 8.69 7.77 10.97
C LYS A 146 7.26 8.34 10.93
N ILE A 147 6.29 7.58 10.46
CA ILE A 147 4.89 8.03 10.42
C ILE A 147 4.39 8.30 11.83
N ILE A 148 4.60 7.36 12.77
CA ILE A 148 4.22 7.52 14.17
C ILE A 148 4.81 8.82 14.73
N PHE A 149 6.12 9.02 14.54
CA PHE A 149 6.80 10.23 15.00
C PHE A 149 6.18 11.51 14.42
N VAL A 150 5.90 11.55 13.12
CA VAL A 150 5.28 12.72 12.46
C VAL A 150 3.87 12.96 12.97
N CYS A 151 3.04 11.92 13.06
CA CYS A 151 1.64 12.02 13.49
C CYS A 151 1.49 12.34 14.99
N GLU A 152 2.54 12.13 15.80
CA GLU A 152 2.60 12.55 17.21
C GLU A 152 3.13 13.98 17.40
N GLY A 153 3.35 14.73 16.32
CA GLY A 153 3.82 16.12 16.35
C GLY A 153 5.32 16.30 16.20
N GLY A 154 6.04 15.23 15.87
CA GLY A 154 7.46 15.27 15.52
C GLY A 154 8.31 15.95 16.60
N SER A 155 9.17 16.87 16.17
CA SER A 155 10.00 17.69 17.09
C SER A 155 9.41 19.07 17.37
N ASP A 156 8.21 19.39 16.85
CA ASP A 156 7.65 20.74 16.92
C ASP A 156 6.81 20.89 18.21
N PRO A 157 7.27 21.67 19.20
CA PRO A 157 6.53 21.89 20.43
C PRO A 157 5.23 22.69 20.23
N GLU A 158 5.03 23.31 19.08
CA GLU A 158 3.80 24.01 18.70
C GLU A 158 2.85 23.14 17.87
N HIS A 159 3.19 21.88 17.57
CA HIS A 159 2.36 20.99 16.77
C HIS A 159 1.03 20.72 17.51
N LYS A 160 -0.08 21.16 16.90
CA LYS A 160 -1.39 21.26 17.58
C LYS A 160 -2.23 19.98 17.50
N SER A 161 -1.81 19.01 16.69
CA SER A 161 -2.59 17.83 16.34
C SER A 161 -1.78 16.56 16.61
N VAL A 162 -1.92 16.00 17.80
CA VAL A 162 -1.37 14.68 18.13
C VAL A 162 -2.43 13.63 17.84
N ASP A 163 -2.12 12.67 16.97
CA ASP A 163 -3.03 11.60 16.60
C ASP A 163 -2.62 10.26 17.23
N TYR A 164 -3.18 9.96 18.40
CA TYR A 164 -2.90 8.71 19.10
C TYR A 164 -3.46 7.47 18.40
N HIS A 165 -4.51 7.63 17.58
CA HIS A 165 -5.17 6.49 16.95
C HIS A 165 -4.33 5.93 15.80
N VAL A 166 -3.60 6.77 15.05
CA VAL A 166 -2.66 6.28 14.03
C VAL A 166 -1.44 5.65 14.69
N SER A 167 -0.95 6.19 15.81
CA SER A 167 0.13 5.56 16.57
C SER A 167 -0.23 4.16 17.06
N ASP A 168 -1.42 4.00 17.66
CA ASP A 168 -1.92 2.71 18.13
C ASP A 168 -2.09 1.72 16.98
N PHE A 169 -2.75 2.16 15.90
CA PHE A 169 -2.93 1.33 14.70
C PHE A 169 -1.59 0.84 14.13
N LEU A 170 -0.63 1.74 13.91
CA LEU A 170 0.65 1.39 13.31
C LEU A 170 1.50 0.51 14.23
N THR A 171 1.51 0.82 15.53
CA THR A 171 2.30 0.08 16.52
C THR A 171 1.71 -1.30 16.79
N GLY A 172 0.39 -1.38 17.02
CA GLY A 172 -0.30 -2.61 17.38
C GLY A 172 -0.51 -3.56 16.20
N THR A 173 -0.65 -3.04 14.99
CA THR A 173 -0.93 -3.86 13.80
C THR A 173 0.33 -4.29 13.07
N PHE A 174 1.32 -3.40 12.89
CA PHE A 174 2.44 -3.66 11.97
C PHE A 174 3.80 -3.79 12.66
N LEU A 175 4.09 -2.98 13.69
CA LEU A 175 5.46 -2.97 14.23
C LEU A 175 5.89 -4.32 14.82
N ASP A 176 4.98 -5.06 15.46
CA ASP A 176 5.31 -6.41 15.97
C ASP A 176 5.63 -7.38 14.82
N GLU A 177 4.79 -7.40 13.77
CA GLU A 177 5.02 -8.19 12.56
C GLU A 177 6.37 -7.82 11.90
N GLN A 178 6.64 -6.53 11.72
CA GLN A 178 7.90 -6.08 11.14
C GLN A 178 9.13 -6.47 12.00
N HIS A 179 9.00 -6.47 13.34
CA HIS A 179 10.07 -6.95 14.21
C HIS A 179 10.30 -8.46 14.08
N GLN A 180 9.23 -9.25 13.94
CA GLN A 180 9.32 -10.68 13.71
C GLN A 180 9.92 -11.00 12.33
N GLY A 181 9.45 -10.36 11.27
CA GLY A 181 9.96 -10.54 9.90
C GLY A 181 11.45 -10.20 9.77
N VAL A 182 11.88 -9.05 10.30
CA VAL A 182 13.31 -8.69 10.33
C VAL A 182 14.13 -9.73 11.10
N ARG A 183 13.62 -10.27 12.21
CA ARG A 183 14.30 -11.30 13.00
C ARG A 183 14.40 -12.63 12.24
N GLU A 184 13.32 -13.04 11.57
CA GLU A 184 13.27 -14.25 10.75
C GLU A 184 14.34 -14.21 9.66
N ILE A 185 14.32 -13.17 8.82
CA ILE A 185 15.25 -13.03 7.69
C ILE A 185 16.71 -12.89 8.18
N SER A 186 16.93 -12.17 9.28
CA SER A 186 18.27 -12.09 9.90
C SER A 186 18.77 -13.46 10.37
N GLY A 187 17.86 -14.31 10.87
CA GLY A 187 18.15 -15.70 11.22
C GLY A 187 18.50 -16.55 10.00
N MET A 188 17.73 -16.41 8.93
CA MET A 188 17.97 -17.09 7.66
C MET A 188 19.36 -16.75 7.08
N LEU A 189 19.71 -15.46 7.02
CA LEU A 189 21.04 -15.01 6.58
C LEU A 189 22.16 -15.58 7.44
N THR A 190 21.97 -15.58 8.77
CA THR A 190 22.97 -16.15 9.69
C THR A 190 23.14 -17.65 9.45
N THR A 191 22.06 -18.39 9.27
CA THR A 191 22.09 -19.83 9.01
C THR A 191 22.77 -20.14 7.68
N LEU A 192 22.32 -19.52 6.59
CA LEU A 192 22.92 -19.72 5.27
C LEU A 192 24.40 -19.33 5.25
N GLY A 193 24.75 -18.18 5.84
CA GLY A 193 26.14 -17.73 5.97
C GLY A 193 27.03 -18.71 6.73
N ARG A 194 26.52 -19.34 7.81
CA ARG A 194 27.25 -20.39 8.53
C ARG A 194 27.47 -21.64 7.69
N ILE A 195 26.48 -22.07 6.91
CA ILE A 195 26.62 -23.24 6.02
C ILE A 195 27.67 -22.95 4.95
N ILE A 196 27.61 -21.76 4.33
CA ILE A 196 28.59 -21.34 3.32
C ILE A 196 30.00 -21.33 3.92
N ALA A 197 30.20 -20.70 5.09
CA ALA A 197 31.50 -20.59 5.73
C ALA A 197 32.10 -21.95 6.13
N ASN A 198 31.26 -22.89 6.59
CA ASN A 198 31.73 -24.21 7.03
C ASN A 198 31.96 -25.20 5.88
N THR A 199 31.21 -25.08 4.79
CA THR A 199 31.31 -26.01 3.65
C THR A 199 32.26 -25.51 2.56
N GLY A 200 32.46 -24.19 2.45
CA GLY A 200 33.15 -23.57 1.31
C GLY A 200 32.41 -23.76 -0.02
N ASN A 201 31.16 -24.22 -0.01
CA ASN A 201 30.39 -24.55 -1.20
C ASN A 201 29.03 -23.84 -1.18
N THR A 202 28.98 -22.65 -1.77
CA THR A 202 27.77 -21.82 -1.85
C THR A 202 26.63 -22.53 -2.58
N ALA A 203 26.90 -23.20 -3.70
CA ALA A 203 25.85 -23.84 -4.50
C ALA A 203 25.14 -24.95 -3.71
N PHE A 204 25.89 -25.77 -2.97
CA PHE A 204 25.32 -26.78 -2.09
C PHE A 204 24.55 -26.16 -0.91
N ALA A 205 25.12 -25.12 -0.28
CA ALA A 205 24.49 -24.44 0.84
C ALA A 205 23.12 -23.84 0.46
N GLU A 206 23.03 -23.16 -0.68
CA GLU A 206 21.78 -22.58 -1.18
C GLU A 206 20.77 -23.63 -1.60
N PHE A 207 21.21 -24.74 -2.20
CA PHE A 207 20.32 -25.85 -2.54
C PHE A 207 19.68 -26.49 -1.30
N GLU A 208 20.49 -26.79 -0.28
CA GLU A 208 19.98 -27.36 0.97
C GLU A 208 19.07 -26.37 1.70
N PHE A 209 19.45 -25.09 1.75
CA PHE A 209 18.63 -24.04 2.35
C PHE A 209 17.27 -23.89 1.63
N ASP A 210 17.26 -23.86 0.29
CA ASP A 210 16.03 -23.85 -0.50
C ASP A 210 15.13 -25.05 -0.21
N ARG A 211 15.73 -26.25 -0.06
CA ARG A 211 14.99 -27.46 0.32
C ARG A 211 14.32 -27.30 1.69
N THR A 212 15.01 -26.73 2.68
CA THR A 212 14.41 -26.52 4.02
C THR A 212 13.22 -25.57 3.99
N LEU A 213 13.21 -24.58 3.09
CA LEU A 213 12.07 -23.66 2.91
C LEU A 213 10.88 -24.30 2.20
N LEU A 214 11.04 -25.47 1.58
CA LEU A 214 9.92 -26.22 0.97
C LEU A 214 9.22 -27.16 1.97
N GLU A 215 9.89 -27.52 3.05
CA GLU A 215 9.39 -28.45 4.06
C GLU A 215 8.44 -27.78 5.07
N HIS A 216 8.32 -26.45 5.00
CA HIS A 216 7.50 -25.57 5.84
C HIS A 216 6.62 -24.65 4.99
#